data_AF-F2WZS5-F1
#
_entry.id   AF-F2WZS5-F1
#
_cell.length_a   1.000
_cell.length_b   1.000
_cell.length_c   1.000
_cell.angle_alpha   90.00
_cell.angle_beta   90.00
_cell.angle_gamma   90.00
#
_symmetry.space_group_name_H-M   'P 1'
#
loop_
_entity.id
_entity.type
_entity.pdbx_description
1 polymer ?
#
loop_
_entity_poly.entity_id
_entity_poly.type
_entity_poly.pdbx_seq_one_letter_code
_entity_poly.pdbx_strand_id
1 'polypeptide(L)'
;IPAVVLKMCAPELAPVLTRLFSLSCTKAKVPSSWKVALVHPIPKKGDNANQSNYRPIAITSLLSKVMERVINNCLHKYLGDSQLISDRQYGFRQGRSAGDLLVYLTHKWSQAIESKGEALAVSLDIAKAFDQVWHRALLSKLPSYGLPERLCNWVASFLSERGIRVVVNGHCSDTKHVNA
;
A
#
# COMPACT_ATOMS: atom_id res chain seq x y z
N ILE A 1 -2.64 -2.07 20.94
CA ILE A 1 -3.54 -0.91 21.18
C ILE A 1 -4.69 -1.02 20.19
N PRO A 2 -5.93 -1.27 20.63
CA PRO A 2 -7.10 -1.28 19.76
C PRO A 2 -7.32 0.09 19.07
N ALA A 3 -7.94 0.09 17.90
CA ALA A 3 -8.20 1.32 17.15
C ALA A 3 -9.10 2.31 17.92
N VAL A 4 -10.03 1.80 18.74
CA VAL A 4 -10.89 2.63 19.59
C VAL A 4 -10.09 3.43 20.62
N VAL A 5 -9.06 2.83 21.22
CA VAL A 5 -8.18 3.50 22.18
C VAL A 5 -7.39 4.61 21.51
N LEU A 6 -6.87 4.37 20.30
CA LEU A 6 -6.17 5.41 19.53
C LEU A 6 -7.07 6.60 19.19
N LYS A 7 -8.37 6.37 18.98
CA LYS A 7 -9.35 7.42 18.68
C LYS A 7 -9.79 8.18 19.92
N MET A 8 -10.15 7.48 20.99
CA MET A 8 -10.69 8.08 22.21
C MET A 8 -9.62 8.85 22.98
N CYS A 9 -8.39 8.32 23.03
CA CYS A 9 -7.27 8.95 23.72
C CYS A 9 -6.36 9.71 22.73
N ALA A 10 -6.90 10.19 21.61
CA ALA A 10 -6.12 10.88 20.60
C ALA A 10 -5.43 12.15 21.14
N PRO A 11 -6.08 13.02 21.94
CA PRO A 11 -5.44 14.22 22.50
C PRO A 11 -4.19 13.91 23.33
N GLU A 12 -4.23 12.84 24.11
CA GLU A 12 -3.17 12.42 25.02
C GLU A 12 -2.06 11.63 24.29
N LEU A 13 -2.45 10.80 23.32
CA LEU A 13 -1.52 9.96 22.58
C LEU A 13 -0.81 10.71 21.45
N ALA A 14 -1.45 11.73 20.85
CA ALA A 14 -0.88 12.44 19.70
C ALA A 14 0.50 13.05 19.97
N PRO A 15 0.78 13.74 21.10
CA PRO A 15 2.12 14.27 21.37
C PRO A 15 3.19 13.17 21.45
N VAL A 16 2.86 12.05 22.09
CA VAL A 16 3.76 10.89 22.26
C VAL A 16 4.01 10.20 20.93
N LEU A 17 2.96 9.97 20.16
CA LEU A 17 3.04 9.36 18.83
C LEU A 17 3.78 10.25 17.84
N THR A 18 3.56 11.57 17.89
CA THR A 18 4.33 12.52 17.09
C THR A 18 5.82 12.40 17.40
N ARG A 19 6.22 12.39 18.68
CA ARG A 19 7.64 12.21 19.04
C ARG A 19 8.20 10.89 18.53
N LEU A 20 7.44 9.80 18.66
CA LEU A 20 7.83 8.47 18.16
C LEU A 20 7.98 8.44 16.63
N PHE A 21 7.03 9.02 15.91
CA PHE A 21 7.02 9.11 14.45
C PHE A 21 8.14 10.01 13.93
N SER A 22 8.35 11.18 14.54
CA SER A 22 9.46 12.08 14.23
C SER A 22 10.80 11.39 14.46
N LEU A 23 10.96 10.62 15.53
CA LEU A 23 12.18 9.85 15.79
C LEU A 23 12.38 8.75 14.73
N SER A 24 11.34 7.99 14.40
CA SER A 24 11.38 6.96 13.36
C SER A 24 11.77 7.54 12.00
N CYS A 25 11.18 8.68 11.59
CA CYS A 25 11.57 9.42 10.40
C CYS A 25 13.01 9.90 10.46
N THR A 26 13.41 10.58 11.53
CA THR A 26 14.74 11.20 11.66
C THR A 26 15.85 10.16 11.63
N LYS A 27 15.61 9.00 12.23
CA LYS A 27 16.54 7.86 12.23
C LYS A 27 16.36 6.94 11.02
N ALA A 28 15.42 7.24 10.12
CA ALA A 28 15.05 6.40 8.98
C ALA A 28 14.85 4.92 9.35
N LYS A 29 14.26 4.65 10.54
CA LYS A 29 14.14 3.31 11.10
C LYS A 29 12.71 3.02 11.52
N VAL A 30 12.16 1.93 11.01
CA VAL A 30 10.86 1.39 11.42
C VAL A 30 11.05 0.46 12.63
N PRO A 31 10.32 0.65 13.74
CA PRO A 31 10.35 -0.27 14.88
C PRO A 31 10.06 -1.73 14.46
N SER A 32 10.83 -2.68 14.98
CA SER A 32 10.66 -4.11 14.64
C SER A 32 9.26 -4.64 14.96
N SER A 33 8.65 -4.16 16.05
CA SER A 33 7.27 -4.49 16.42
C SER A 33 6.22 -4.05 15.39
N TRP A 34 6.57 -3.15 14.47
CA TRP A 34 5.69 -2.71 13.38
C TRP A 34 5.86 -3.53 12.11
N LYS A 35 6.97 -4.26 11.99
CA LYS A 35 7.34 -5.05 10.82
C LYS A 35 6.73 -6.46 10.80
N VAL A 36 6.01 -6.85 11.85
CA VAL A 36 5.31 -8.14 11.93
C VAL A 36 3.83 -7.95 11.61
N ALA A 37 3.32 -8.69 10.63
CA ALA A 37 1.91 -8.70 10.26
C ALA A 37 1.21 -10.01 10.68
N LEU A 38 -0.03 -9.90 11.13
CA LEU A 38 -0.90 -11.05 11.40
C LEU A 38 -1.70 -11.38 10.15
N VAL A 39 -1.47 -12.56 9.57
CA VAL A 39 -2.16 -13.03 8.37
C VAL A 39 -3.41 -13.80 8.77
N HIS A 40 -4.57 -13.27 8.42
CA HIS A 40 -5.86 -13.94 8.58
C HIS A 40 -6.32 -14.49 7.23
N PRO A 41 -6.38 -15.82 7.05
CA PRO A 41 -6.94 -16.43 5.85
C PRO A 41 -8.45 -16.23 5.81
N ILE A 42 -8.97 -15.57 4.77
CA ILE A 42 -10.41 -15.42 4.54
C ILE A 42 -10.84 -16.38 3.43
N PRO A 43 -11.83 -17.25 3.66
CA PRO A 43 -12.31 -18.18 2.64
C PRO A 43 -12.92 -17.43 1.44
N LYS A 44 -12.59 -17.88 0.24
CA LYS A 44 -13.31 -17.60 -1.01
C LYS A 44 -14.35 -18.71 -1.22
N LYS A 45 -15.12 -18.62 -2.32
CA LYS A 45 -15.94 -19.74 -2.79
C LYS A 45 -15.03 -20.92 -3.19
N GLY A 46 -15.50 -22.14 -2.93
CA GLY A 46 -14.80 -23.37 -3.30
C GLY A 46 -14.57 -24.30 -2.10
N ASP A 47 -13.74 -25.31 -2.31
CA ASP A 47 -13.35 -26.27 -1.26
C ASP A 47 -12.44 -25.61 -0.21
N ASN A 48 -12.82 -25.73 1.05
CA ASN A 48 -12.10 -25.20 2.21
C ASN A 48 -10.81 -25.97 2.51
N ALA A 49 -10.63 -27.18 1.98
CA ALA A 49 -9.38 -27.92 2.09
C ALA A 49 -8.28 -27.37 1.16
N ASN A 50 -8.65 -26.63 0.11
CA ASN A 50 -7.70 -26.06 -0.82
C ASN A 50 -7.22 -24.67 -0.35
N GLN A 51 -5.92 -24.57 -0.02
CA GLN A 51 -5.31 -23.30 0.42
C GLN A 51 -5.46 -22.16 -0.58
N SER A 52 -5.51 -22.45 -1.89
CA SER A 52 -5.65 -21.43 -2.94
C SER A 52 -7.02 -20.73 -2.91
N ASN A 53 -8.01 -21.33 -2.24
CA ASN A 53 -9.32 -20.76 -1.99
C ASN A 53 -9.33 -19.79 -0.80
N TYR A 54 -8.19 -19.43 -0.21
CA TYR A 54 -8.13 -18.40 0.82
C TYR A 54 -7.49 -17.12 0.31
N ARG A 55 -7.96 -15.97 0.82
CA ARG A 55 -7.30 -14.67 0.69
C ARG A 55 -6.51 -14.41 1.97
N PRO A 56 -5.17 -14.32 1.91
CA PRO A 56 -4.40 -13.90 3.07
C PRO A 56 -4.57 -12.39 3.29
N ILE A 57 -5.16 -11.99 4.42
CA ILE A 57 -5.20 -10.57 4.82
C ILE A 57 -4.12 -10.32 5.86
N ALA A 58 -3.11 -9.55 5.49
CA ALA A 58 -2.04 -9.13 6.40
C ALA A 58 -2.49 -7.89 7.21
N ILE A 59 -2.67 -8.07 8.52
CA ILE A 59 -2.96 -7.01 9.47
C ILE A 59 -1.65 -6.55 10.10
N THR A 60 -1.17 -5.38 9.70
CA THR A 60 -0.01 -4.71 10.30
C THR A 60 -0.36 -4.00 11.61
N SER A 61 0.67 -3.65 12.38
CA SER A 61 0.56 -2.79 13.57
C SER A 61 -0.27 -1.54 13.28
N LEU A 62 -1.22 -1.23 14.17
CA LEU A 62 -2.04 -0.02 14.03
C LEU A 62 -1.19 1.26 14.04
N LEU A 63 -0.10 1.29 14.83
CA LEU A 63 0.82 2.42 14.82
C LEU A 63 1.58 2.54 13.49
N SER A 64 1.94 1.41 12.90
CA SER A 64 2.51 1.36 11.54
C SER A 64 1.53 1.98 10.54
N LYS A 65 0.25 1.57 10.57
CA LYS A 65 -0.79 2.09 9.66
C LYS A 65 -0.99 3.60 9.79
N VAL A 66 -0.93 4.13 11.02
CA VAL A 66 -1.01 5.59 11.23
C VAL A 66 0.21 6.28 10.62
N MET A 67 1.40 5.76 10.85
CA MET A 67 2.63 6.29 10.27
C MET A 67 2.66 6.21 8.73
N GLU A 68 2.27 5.07 8.17
CA GLU A 68 2.10 4.83 6.74
C GLU A 68 1.14 5.87 6.15
N ARG A 69 0.03 6.17 6.82
CA ARG A 69 -0.91 7.20 6.38
C ARG A 69 -0.30 8.61 6.39
N VAL A 70 0.48 8.96 7.42
CA VAL A 70 1.18 10.24 7.47
C VAL A 70 2.14 10.38 6.28
N ILE A 71 2.97 9.35 6.05
CA ILE A 71 3.92 9.34 4.93
C ILE A 71 3.19 9.36 3.59
N ASN A 72 2.13 8.56 3.43
CA ASN A 72 1.37 8.48 2.20
C ASN A 72 0.71 9.81 1.84
N ASN A 73 0.17 10.54 2.83
CA ASN A 73 -0.38 11.88 2.61
C ASN A 73 0.70 12.85 2.10
N CYS A 74 1.90 12.83 2.70
CA CYS A 74 3.02 13.66 2.24
C CYS A 74 3.48 13.29 0.83
N LEU A 75 3.58 11.99 0.53
CA LEU A 75 3.95 11.48 -0.79
C LEU A 75 2.93 11.86 -1.85
N HIS A 76 1.64 11.63 -1.62
CA HIS A 76 0.60 11.99 -2.58
C HIS A 76 0.59 13.48 -2.88
N LYS A 77 0.75 14.32 -1.84
CA LYS A 77 0.85 15.76 -2.03
C LYS A 77 2.05 16.11 -2.92
N TYR A 78 3.24 15.64 -2.57
CA TYR A 78 4.46 15.92 -3.34
C TYR A 78 4.37 15.43 -4.80
N LEU A 79 3.91 14.19 -5.01
CA LEU A 79 3.77 13.60 -6.34
C LEU A 79 2.71 14.33 -7.20
N GLY A 80 1.65 14.83 -6.57
CA GLY A 80 0.61 15.65 -7.22
C GLY A 80 1.13 17.04 -7.59
N ASP A 81 1.72 17.74 -6.62
CA ASP A 81 2.26 19.10 -6.79
C ASP A 81 3.38 19.13 -7.85
N SER A 82 4.17 18.04 -7.93
CA SER A 82 5.27 17.89 -8.89
C SER A 82 4.87 17.23 -10.22
N GLN A 83 3.58 16.90 -10.41
CA GLN A 83 3.03 16.24 -11.60
C GLN A 83 3.77 14.94 -12.01
N LEU A 84 4.24 14.17 -11.02
CA LEU A 84 5.05 12.94 -11.25
C LEU A 84 4.21 11.69 -11.52
N ILE A 85 2.88 11.81 -11.52
CA ILE A 85 1.94 10.73 -11.81
C ILE A 85 1.14 11.08 -13.06
N SER A 86 1.06 10.15 -14.00
CA SER A 86 0.27 10.30 -15.23
C SER A 86 -1.18 10.64 -14.94
N ASP A 87 -1.73 11.60 -15.70
CA ASP A 87 -3.15 11.97 -15.65
C ASP A 87 -4.11 10.87 -16.10
N ARG A 88 -3.58 9.80 -16.71
CA ARG A 88 -4.32 8.59 -17.05
C ARG A 88 -4.26 7.51 -15.95
N GLN A 89 -3.66 7.81 -14.79
CA GLN A 89 -3.73 6.93 -13.62
C GLN A 89 -4.97 7.26 -12.78
N TYR A 90 -5.97 6.38 -12.86
CA TYR A 90 -7.24 6.53 -12.15
C TYR A 90 -7.27 5.78 -10.81
N GLY A 91 -6.53 4.67 -10.72
CA GLY A 91 -6.43 3.88 -9.49
C GLY A 91 -5.58 4.56 -8.42
N PHE A 92 -6.03 4.50 -7.17
CA PHE A 92 -5.32 5.02 -5.99
C PHE A 92 -4.92 6.51 -6.08
N ARG A 93 -5.66 7.31 -6.85
CA ARG A 93 -5.43 8.76 -6.99
C ARG A 93 -6.64 9.53 -6.46
N GLN A 94 -6.39 10.54 -5.63
CA GLN A 94 -7.44 11.41 -5.11
C GLN A 94 -8.16 12.14 -6.25
N GLY A 95 -9.49 12.19 -6.18
CA GLY A 95 -10.32 12.85 -7.20
C GLY A 95 -10.44 12.07 -8.52
N ARG A 96 -10.03 10.79 -8.55
CA ARG A 96 -10.22 9.88 -9.68
C ARG A 96 -10.91 8.61 -9.21
N SER A 97 -11.68 8.01 -10.12
CA SER A 97 -12.46 6.80 -9.88
C SER A 97 -12.42 5.86 -11.08
N ALA A 98 -12.87 4.62 -10.89
CA ALA A 98 -13.10 3.70 -12.00
C ALA A 98 -14.18 4.20 -12.96
N GLY A 99 -15.14 4.99 -12.48
CA GLY A 99 -16.16 5.63 -13.31
C GLY A 99 -15.56 6.66 -14.28
N ASP A 100 -14.60 7.47 -13.82
CA ASP A 100 -13.92 8.44 -14.68
C ASP A 100 -13.15 7.76 -15.82
N LEU A 101 -12.48 6.63 -15.51
CA LEU A 101 -11.81 5.82 -16.52
C LEU A 101 -12.83 5.27 -17.54
N LEU A 102 -13.97 4.77 -17.07
CA LEU A 102 -15.01 4.23 -17.95
C LEU A 102 -15.55 5.31 -18.88
N VAL A 103 -15.90 6.48 -18.36
CA VAL A 103 -16.37 7.63 -19.17
C VAL A 103 -15.32 8.01 -20.22
N TYR A 104 -14.04 8.11 -19.82
CA TYR A 104 -12.96 8.41 -20.75
C TYR A 104 -12.84 7.36 -21.87
N LEU A 105 -12.88 6.08 -21.53
CA LEU A 105 -12.78 4.99 -22.51
C LEU A 105 -13.99 4.95 -23.45
N THR A 106 -15.20 5.05 -22.92
CA THR A 106 -16.44 5.08 -23.71
C THR A 106 -16.41 6.26 -24.68
N HIS A 107 -16.02 7.44 -24.22
CA HIS A 107 -15.89 8.61 -25.08
C HIS A 107 -14.88 8.37 -26.22
N LYS A 108 -13.71 7.78 -25.92
CA LYS A 108 -12.71 7.46 -26.94
C LYS A 108 -13.20 6.45 -27.97
N TRP A 109 -13.95 5.44 -27.54
CA TRP A 109 -14.54 4.46 -28.45
C TRP A 109 -15.63 5.08 -29.31
N SER A 110 -16.52 5.89 -28.73
CA SER A 110 -17.55 6.62 -29.48
C SER A 110 -16.94 7.52 -30.57
N GLN A 111 -15.90 8.28 -30.24
CA GLN A 111 -15.19 9.13 -31.22
C GLN A 111 -14.62 8.33 -32.39
N ALA A 112 -14.01 7.16 -32.12
CA ALA A 112 -13.48 6.32 -33.17
C ALA A 112 -14.58 5.82 -34.11
N ILE A 113 -15.71 5.37 -33.56
CA ILE A 113 -16.87 4.91 -34.35
C ILE A 113 -17.46 6.05 -35.19
N GLU A 114 -17.64 7.24 -34.62
CA GLU A 114 -18.16 8.42 -35.33
C GLU A 114 -17.27 8.82 -36.50
N SER A 115 -15.95 8.70 -36.33
CA SER A 115 -14.98 8.94 -37.40
C SER A 115 -14.89 7.82 -38.45
N LYS A 116 -15.77 6.80 -38.38
CA LYS A 116 -15.73 5.58 -39.19
C LYS A 116 -14.39 4.82 -39.08
N GLY A 117 -13.70 4.98 -37.95
CA GLY A 117 -12.48 4.26 -37.62
C GLY A 117 -12.76 3.02 -36.76
N GLU A 118 -11.68 2.43 -36.25
CA GLU A 118 -11.74 1.26 -35.38
C GLU A 118 -11.18 1.57 -33.99
N ALA A 119 -11.75 0.95 -32.97
CA ALA A 119 -11.28 1.02 -31.59
C ALA A 119 -10.83 -0.35 -31.12
N LEU A 120 -9.55 -0.48 -30.74
CA LEU A 120 -8.98 -1.70 -30.18
C LEU A 120 -8.55 -1.44 -28.74
N ALA A 121 -8.85 -2.39 -27.85
CA ALA A 121 -8.48 -2.33 -26.45
C ALA A 121 -7.60 -3.52 -26.07
N VAL A 122 -6.45 -3.23 -25.46
CA VAL A 122 -5.56 -4.24 -24.87
C VAL A 122 -5.63 -4.09 -23.36
N SER A 123 -6.07 -5.13 -22.66
CA SER A 123 -6.07 -5.18 -21.21
C SER A 123 -4.88 -6.00 -20.72
N LEU A 124 -4.16 -5.45 -19.74
CA LEU A 124 -3.01 -6.09 -19.09
C LEU A 124 -3.30 -6.18 -17.60
N ASP A 125 -3.13 -7.37 -17.03
CA ASP A 125 -3.27 -7.60 -15.59
C ASP A 125 -1.98 -8.22 -15.04
N ILE A 126 -1.50 -7.70 -13.92
CA ILE A 126 -0.27 -8.17 -13.28
C ILE A 126 -0.66 -9.15 -12.18
N ALA A 127 -0.32 -10.42 -12.39
CA ALA A 127 -0.53 -11.46 -11.39
C ALA A 127 0.20 -11.13 -10.08
N LYS A 128 -0.54 -11.09 -8.97
CA LYS A 128 0.00 -10.82 -7.62
C LYS A 128 0.85 -9.54 -7.55
N ALA A 129 0.35 -8.45 -8.14
CA ALA A 129 1.09 -7.19 -8.29
C ALA A 129 1.81 -6.68 -7.02
N PHE A 130 1.22 -6.83 -5.83
CA PHE A 130 1.85 -6.42 -4.57
C PHE A 130 2.90 -7.41 -4.05
N ASP A 131 2.75 -8.71 -4.32
CA ASP A 131 3.71 -9.74 -3.90
C ASP A 131 4.92 -9.83 -4.85
N GLN A 132 4.81 -9.27 -6.05
CA GLN A 132 5.82 -9.33 -7.12
C GLN A 132 6.61 -8.01 -7.27
N VAL A 133 6.46 -7.07 -6.34
CA VAL A 133 7.19 -5.80 -6.42
C VAL A 133 8.69 -6.04 -6.24
N TRP A 134 9.49 -5.70 -7.25
CA TRP A 134 10.94 -5.78 -7.14
C TRP A 134 11.49 -4.66 -6.26
N HIS A 135 11.67 -4.95 -4.97
CA HIS A 135 12.04 -3.94 -3.97
C HIS A 135 13.33 -3.18 -4.29
N ARG A 136 14.34 -3.84 -4.87
CA ARG A 136 15.59 -3.16 -5.27
C ARG A 136 15.34 -2.08 -6.32
N ALA A 137 14.53 -2.38 -7.34
CA ALA A 137 14.17 -1.42 -8.38
C ALA A 137 13.23 -0.33 -7.86
N LEU A 138 12.31 -0.66 -6.94
CA LEU A 138 11.49 0.35 -6.27
C LEU A 138 12.39 1.35 -5.52
N LEU A 139 13.30 0.86 -4.69
CA LEU A 139 14.18 1.71 -3.87
C LEU A 139 15.16 2.53 -4.71
N SER A 140 15.65 2.03 -5.85
CA SER A 140 16.47 2.81 -6.77
C SER A 140 15.69 3.88 -7.53
N LYS A 141 14.37 3.70 -7.68
CA LYS A 141 13.48 4.67 -8.33
C LYS A 141 13.06 5.81 -7.42
N LEU A 142 13.00 5.64 -6.09
CA LEU A 142 12.56 6.70 -5.19
C LEU A 142 13.40 8.00 -5.30
N PRO A 143 14.75 7.96 -5.34
CA PRO A 143 15.55 9.16 -5.50
C PRO A 143 15.35 9.87 -6.83
N SER A 144 15.06 9.14 -7.92
CA SER A 144 14.84 9.75 -9.24
C SER A 144 13.54 10.56 -9.32
N TYR A 145 12.65 10.39 -8.35
CA TYR A 145 11.44 11.22 -8.17
C TYR A 145 11.71 12.47 -7.31
N GLY A 146 12.97 12.73 -6.92
CA GLY A 146 13.33 13.86 -6.07
C GLY A 146 12.94 13.68 -4.60
N LEU A 147 12.65 12.45 -4.17
CA LEU A 147 12.29 12.18 -2.78
C LEU A 147 13.50 12.33 -1.85
N PRO A 148 13.33 12.91 -0.64
CA PRO A 148 14.43 13.06 0.30
C PRO A 148 15.05 11.71 0.69
N GLU A 149 16.37 11.65 0.77
CA GLU A 149 17.12 10.43 1.11
C GLU A 149 16.60 9.77 2.41
N ARG A 150 16.29 10.59 3.42
CA ARG A 150 15.73 10.13 4.69
C ARG A 150 14.42 9.35 4.52
N LEU A 151 13.54 9.81 3.62
CA LEU A 151 12.28 9.13 3.32
C LEU A 151 12.54 7.83 2.55
N CYS A 152 13.44 7.86 1.56
CA CYS A 152 13.86 6.67 0.83
C CYS A 152 14.41 5.59 1.77
N ASN A 153 15.27 5.97 2.71
CA ASN A 153 15.83 5.09 3.73
C ASN A 153 14.77 4.58 4.72
N TRP A 154 13.79 5.41 5.07
CA TRP A 154 12.65 4.97 5.88
C TRP A 154 11.81 3.91 5.14
N VAL A 155 11.53 4.10 3.85
CA VAL A 155 10.82 3.11 3.02
C VAL A 155 11.64 1.81 2.90
N ALA A 156 12.96 1.92 2.72
CA ALA A 156 13.84 0.75 2.73
C ALA A 156 13.76 0.00 4.07
N SER A 157 13.77 0.72 5.20
CA SER A 157 13.58 0.13 6.53
C SER A 157 12.20 -0.50 6.69
N PHE A 158 11.14 0.11 6.12
CA PHE A 158 9.79 -0.43 6.16
C PHE A 158 9.66 -1.76 5.41
N LEU A 159 10.32 -1.89 4.26
CA LEU A 159 10.27 -3.08 3.41
C LEU A 159 11.21 -4.21 3.88
N SER A 160 12.22 -3.91 4.69
CA SER A 160 13.20 -4.88 5.16
C SER A 160 12.78 -5.62 6.44
N GLU A 161 13.29 -6.84 6.62
CA GLU A 161 13.15 -7.64 7.85
C GLU A 161 11.68 -7.84 8.27
N ARG A 162 10.81 -8.02 7.27
CA ARG A 162 9.38 -8.23 7.49
C ARG A 162 9.14 -9.63 8.04
N GLY A 163 8.19 -9.72 8.96
CA GLY A 163 7.72 -10.98 9.53
C GLY A 163 6.22 -11.14 9.35
N ILE A 164 5.76 -12.38 9.27
CA ILE A 164 4.35 -12.72 9.32
C ILE A 164 4.09 -13.82 10.34
N ARG A 165 2.88 -13.81 10.90
CA ARG A 165 2.32 -14.93 11.68
C ARG A 165 0.93 -15.21 11.17
N VAL A 166 0.57 -16.48 10.98
CA VAL A 166 -0.77 -16.86 10.54
C VAL A 166 -1.66 -17.02 11.76
N VAL A 167 -2.88 -16.49 11.70
CA VAL A 167 -3.87 -16.60 12.76
C VAL A 167 -5.10 -17.34 12.25
N VAL A 168 -5.43 -18.48 12.88
CA VAL A 168 -6.60 -19.30 12.57
C VAL A 168 -7.30 -19.65 13.88
N ASN A 169 -8.59 -19.34 13.98
CA ASN A 169 -9.42 -19.63 15.16
C ASN A 169 -8.80 -19.19 16.49
N GLY A 170 -8.12 -18.03 16.51
CA GLY A 170 -7.46 -17.49 17.70
C GLY A 170 -6.06 -18.06 17.98
N HIS A 171 -5.65 -19.14 17.30
CA HIS A 171 -4.31 -19.69 17.39
C HIS A 171 -3.36 -18.99 16.42
N CYS A 172 -2.12 -18.77 16.86
CA CYS A 172 -1.13 -18.02 16.09
C CYS A 172 0.12 -18.88 15.86
N SER A 173 0.58 -18.94 14.61
CA SER A 173 1.82 -19.63 14.26
C SER A 173 3.06 -18.93 14.82
N ASP A 174 4.20 -19.61 14.69
CA ASP A 174 5.51 -18.98 14.80
C ASP A 174 5.69 -17.86 13.76
N THR A 175 6.63 -16.96 14.05
CA THR A 175 6.97 -15.87 13.15
C THR A 175 7.82 -16.41 12.01
N LYS A 176 7.38 -16.19 10.79
CA LYS A 176 8.15 -16.48 9.58
C LYS A 176 8.61 -15.18 8.94
N HIS A 177 9.89 -15.09 8.62
CA HIS A 177 10.42 -13.97 7.84
C HIS A 177 9.90 -14.04 6.41
N VAL A 178 9.50 -12.88 5.89
CA VAL A 178 9.11 -12.73 4.49
C VAL A 178 10.33 -12.21 3.76
N ASN A 179 10.85 -13.02 2.84
CA ASN A 179 11.86 -12.56 1.92
C ASN A 179 11.21 -11.57 0.96
N ALA A 180 11.82 -10.39 0.93
CA ALA A 180 11.47 -9.24 0.12
C ALA A 180 12.42 -9.15 -1.08
#